data_AF-A0A7L4NN01-F1
#
_entry.id   AF-A0A7L4NN01-F1
#
_cell.length_a   1.000
_cell.length_b   1.000
_cell.length_c   1.000
_cell.angle_alpha   90.00
_cell.angle_beta   90.00
_cell.angle_gamma   90.00
#
_symmetry.space_group_name_H-M   'P 1'
#
loop_
_entity.id
_entity.type
_entity.pdbx_description
1 polymer ?
#
loop_
_entity_poly.entity_id
_entity_poly.type
_entity_poly.pdbx_seq_one_letter_code
_entity_poly.pdbx_strand_id
1 'polypeptide(L)'
;GLEEKPVLSKKEKMKLRKEKWLQKMESVKLAKQKQKAEAKRKATPVVGDMQPLLEALPELFNLTTGGKGRKAPKSQVKAKAEPTDFCLMKQAQKHRLLEEEVARFHEVITNPRYRANPLMAI
;
A
#
# COMPACT_ATOMS: atom_id res chain seq x y z
N GLY A 1 -32.00 27.36 -23.89
CA GLY A 1 -31.22 27.57 -25.12
C GLY A 1 -31.51 26.42 -26.05
N LEU A 2 -32.25 26.68 -27.12
CA LEU A 2 -32.54 25.72 -28.19
C LEU A 2 -31.31 25.65 -29.09
N GLU A 3 -30.41 24.71 -28.79
CA GLU A 3 -29.36 24.34 -29.73
C GLU A 3 -30.00 23.55 -30.86
N GLU A 4 -30.15 24.19 -32.02
CA GLU A 4 -30.50 23.52 -33.26
C GLU A 4 -29.47 22.41 -33.51
N LYS A 5 -29.89 21.15 -33.39
CA LYS A 5 -28.98 20.03 -33.60
C LYS A 5 -28.62 20.01 -35.09
N PRO A 6 -27.35 20.30 -35.46
CA PRO A 6 -26.96 20.21 -36.85
C PRO A 6 -27.23 18.79 -37.35
N VAL A 7 -27.68 18.66 -38.59
CA VAL A 7 -27.87 17.36 -39.24
C VAL A 7 -26.48 16.77 -39.49
N LEU A 8 -25.91 16.16 -38.45
CA LEU A 8 -24.58 15.58 -38.47
C LEU A 8 -24.54 14.36 -39.39
N SER A 9 -23.42 14.23 -40.11
CA SER A 9 -23.11 13.05 -40.90
C SER A 9 -23.05 11.79 -40.01
N LYS A 10 -23.35 10.63 -40.59
CA LYS A 10 -23.25 9.32 -39.90
C LYS A 10 -21.87 9.14 -39.24
N LYS A 11 -20.80 9.62 -39.89
CA LYS A 11 -19.43 9.58 -39.39
C LYS A 11 -19.25 10.38 -38.10
N GLU A 12 -19.79 11.60 -38.06
CA GLU A 12 -19.71 12.49 -36.91
C GLU A 12 -20.55 11.97 -35.74
N LYS A 13 -21.75 11.46 -36.03
CA LYS A 13 -22.60 10.81 -35.02
C LYS A 13 -21.90 9.60 -34.39
N MET A 14 -21.19 8.79 -35.17
CA MET A 14 -20.41 7.67 -34.65
C MET A 14 -19.22 8.13 -33.79
N LYS A 15 -18.49 9.17 -34.21
CA LYS A 15 -17.39 9.75 -33.43
C LYS A 15 -17.89 10.26 -32.08
N LEU A 16 -18.99 11.00 -32.07
CA LEU A 16 -19.60 11.54 -30.85
C LEU A 16 -20.07 10.44 -29.91
N ARG A 17 -20.62 9.34 -30.42
CA ARG A 17 -21.00 8.18 -29.61
C ARG A 17 -19.78 7.54 -28.93
N LYS A 18 -18.70 7.33 -29.68
CA LYS A 18 -17.45 6.77 -29.14
C LYS A 18 -16.86 7.68 -28.06
N GLU A 19 -16.80 8.97 -28.32
CA GLU A 19 -16.27 9.98 -27.39
C GLU A 19 -17.10 10.05 -26.11
N LYS A 20 -18.43 10.13 -26.21
CA LYS A 20 -19.32 10.09 -25.04
C LYS A 20 -19.16 8.82 -24.22
N TRP A 21 -18.95 7.67 -24.88
CA TRP A 21 -18.73 6.41 -24.18
C TRP A 21 -17.38 6.38 -23.46
N LEU A 22 -16.30 6.84 -24.11
CA LEU A 22 -14.98 6.96 -23.49
C LEU A 22 -15.01 7.92 -22.29
N GLN A 23 -15.62 9.09 -22.45
CA GLN A 23 -15.80 10.07 -21.39
C GLN A 23 -16.57 9.47 -20.20
N LYS A 24 -17.61 8.68 -20.46
CA LYS A 24 -18.35 7.96 -19.41
C LYS A 24 -17.45 6.95 -18.69
N MET A 25 -16.66 6.17 -19.41
CA MET A 25 -15.73 5.19 -18.83
C MET A 25 -14.65 5.85 -17.98
N GLU A 26 -14.04 6.92 -18.47
CA GLU A 26 -13.06 7.69 -17.72
C GLU A 26 -13.66 8.31 -16.46
N SER A 27 -14.86 8.88 -16.56
CA SER A 27 -15.59 9.44 -15.41
C SER A 27 -15.85 8.39 -14.33
N VAL A 28 -16.30 7.19 -14.72
CA VAL A 28 -16.52 6.07 -13.78
C VAL A 28 -15.21 5.61 -13.14
N LYS A 29 -14.13 5.53 -13.93
CA LYS A 29 -12.80 5.14 -13.42
C LYS A 29 -12.28 6.15 -12.40
N LEU A 30 -12.41 7.44 -12.69
CA LEU A 30 -12.00 8.51 -11.80
C LEU A 30 -12.81 8.51 -10.50
N ALA A 31 -14.13 8.35 -10.59
CA ALA A 31 -15.00 8.26 -9.41
C ALA A 31 -14.62 7.07 -8.51
N LYS A 32 -14.37 5.89 -9.09
CA LYS A 32 -13.94 4.70 -8.35
C LYS A 32 -12.57 4.88 -7.71
N GLN A 33 -11.64 5.55 -8.40
CA GLN A 33 -10.32 5.88 -7.84
C GLN A 33 -10.43 6.83 -6.64
N LYS A 34 -11.26 7.86 -6.75
CA LYS A 34 -11.54 8.80 -5.65
C LYS A 34 -12.12 8.07 -4.43
N GLN A 35 -13.13 7.23 -4.63
CA GLN A 35 -13.73 6.43 -3.55
C GLN A 35 -12.72 5.52 -2.85
N LYS A 36 -11.86 4.84 -3.61
CA LYS A 36 -10.80 3.99 -3.05
C LYS A 36 -9.78 4.81 -2.26
N ALA A 37 -9.41 5.98 -2.77
CA ALA A 37 -8.51 6.89 -2.05
C ALA A 37 -9.14 7.34 -0.73
N GLU A 38 -10.40 7.77 -0.75
CA GLU A 38 -11.14 8.18 0.45
C GLU A 38 -11.26 7.04 1.48
N ALA A 39 -11.58 5.82 1.04
CA ALA A 39 -11.64 4.65 1.94
C ALA A 39 -10.29 4.35 2.59
N LYS A 40 -9.19 4.44 1.83
CA LYS A 40 -7.83 4.30 2.37
C LYS A 40 -7.51 5.38 3.39
N ARG A 41 -7.91 6.64 3.13
CA ARG A 41 -7.72 7.76 4.06
C ARG A 41 -8.46 7.52 5.37
N LYS A 42 -9.73 7.10 5.31
CA LYS A 42 -10.53 6.77 6.51
C LYS A 42 -9.91 5.64 7.34
N ALA A 43 -9.25 4.69 6.68
CA ALA A 43 -8.62 3.55 7.34
C ALA A 43 -7.19 3.83 7.88
N THR A 44 -6.52 4.90 7.44
CA THR A 44 -5.17 5.24 7.90
C THR A 44 -5.28 6.37 8.93
N PRO A 45 -4.72 6.25 10.14
CA PRO A 45 -4.80 7.33 11.13
C PRO A 45 -4.22 8.63 10.56
N VAL A 46 -5.02 9.68 10.65
CA VAL A 46 -4.87 10.98 9.98
C VAL A 46 -3.77 11.82 10.64
N VAL A 47 -2.52 11.40 10.51
CA VAL A 47 -1.38 12.30 10.75
C VAL A 47 -0.67 12.50 9.43
N GLY A 48 -0.98 13.62 8.76
CA GLY A 48 -0.21 14.11 7.60
C GLY A 48 -0.88 14.07 6.22
N ASP A 49 -2.15 13.65 6.08
CA ASP A 49 -2.85 13.80 4.79
C ASP A 49 -3.38 15.23 4.61
N MET A 50 -2.71 16.02 3.77
CA MET A 50 -3.11 17.40 3.44
C MET A 50 -4.19 17.46 2.34
N GLN A 51 -4.54 16.33 1.74
CA GLN A 51 -5.43 16.29 0.58
C GLN A 51 -6.88 16.74 0.87
N PRO A 52 -7.48 16.48 2.05
CA PRO A 52 -8.80 17.04 2.41
C PRO A 52 -8.83 18.57 2.44
N LEU A 53 -7.75 19.21 2.89
CA LEU A 53 -7.64 20.68 2.94
C LEU A 53 -7.57 21.27 1.53
N LEU A 54 -6.83 20.62 0.63
CA LEU A 54 -6.73 21.02 -0.78
C LEU A 54 -8.03 20.84 -1.56
N GLU A 55 -8.82 19.81 -1.22
CA GLU A 55 -10.11 19.54 -1.85
C GLU A 55 -11.21 20.49 -1.37
N ALA A 56 -11.22 20.84 -0.08
CA ALA A 56 -12.18 21.77 0.50
C ALA A 56 -11.94 23.24 0.14
N LEU A 57 -10.69 23.62 -0.18
CA LEU A 57 -10.29 25.00 -0.45
C LEU A 57 -9.44 25.08 -1.73
N PRO A 58 -10.06 25.21 -2.91
CA PRO A 58 -9.36 25.29 -4.19
C PRO A 58 -8.33 26.42 -4.26
N GLU A 59 -8.57 27.52 -3.53
CA GLU A 59 -7.70 28.69 -3.47
C GLU A 59 -6.34 28.41 -2.81
N LEU A 60 -6.25 27.39 -1.94
CA LEU A 60 -4.99 26.97 -1.30
C LEU A 60 -4.08 26.14 -2.22
N PHE A 61 -4.60 25.64 -3.34
CA PHE A 61 -3.81 24.86 -4.31
C PHE A 61 -2.66 25.71 -4.87
N ASN A 62 -2.95 26.96 -5.25
CA ASN A 62 -1.99 27.88 -5.86
C ASN A 62 -0.85 28.26 -4.90
N LEU A 63 -1.12 28.28 -3.58
CA LEU A 63 -0.13 28.59 -2.55
C LEU A 63 0.78 27.39 -2.24
N THR A 64 0.26 26.17 -2.38
CA THR A 64 1.00 24.94 -2.05
C THR A 64 1.97 24.54 -3.17
N THR A 65 1.69 24.89 -4.43
CA THR A 65 2.56 24.53 -5.57
C THR A 65 3.89 25.29 -5.60
N GLY A 66 3.96 26.48 -5.00
CA GLY A 66 5.19 27.30 -4.89
C GLY A 66 6.23 26.79 -3.88
N GLY A 67 5.84 25.89 -2.97
CA GLY A 67 6.68 25.36 -1.90
C GLY A 67 7.32 23.99 -2.19
N LYS A 68 7.45 23.59 -3.46
CA LYS A 68 7.92 22.26 -3.86
C LYS A 68 9.45 22.10 -3.73
N GLY A 69 10.00 22.47 -2.59
CA GLY A 69 11.42 22.48 -2.30
C GLY A 69 11.69 22.02 -0.88
N ARG A 70 11.31 20.78 -0.56
CA ARG A 70 11.84 20.01 0.58
C ARG A 70 11.32 18.58 0.48
N LYS A 71 12.05 17.77 -0.31
CA LYS A 71 11.97 16.33 -0.14
C LYS A 71 12.36 16.06 1.30
N ALA A 72 11.45 15.50 2.10
CA ALA A 72 11.84 14.94 3.38
C ALA A 72 13.00 13.97 3.10
N PRO A 73 14.12 14.05 3.85
CA PRO A 73 15.17 13.05 3.70
C PRO A 73 14.51 11.70 3.91
N LYS A 74 14.71 10.79 2.96
CA LYS A 74 14.29 9.39 3.09
C LYS A 74 14.78 8.95 4.46
N SER A 75 13.87 8.86 5.42
CA SER A 75 14.13 8.21 6.70
C SER A 75 14.74 6.88 6.31
N GLN A 76 16.01 6.68 6.65
CA GLN A 76 16.65 5.39 6.50
C GLN A 76 15.71 4.43 7.21
N VAL A 77 15.01 3.62 6.42
CA VAL A 77 14.19 2.52 6.93
C VAL A 77 15.19 1.69 7.71
N LYS A 78 15.23 1.88 9.03
CA LYS A 78 15.95 0.98 9.92
C LYS A 78 15.49 -0.41 9.51
N ALA A 79 16.45 -1.29 9.20
CA ALA A 79 16.15 -2.66 8.81
C ALA A 79 15.08 -3.17 9.76
N LYS A 80 13.91 -3.51 9.20
CA LYS A 80 12.79 -4.03 10.00
C LYS A 80 13.37 -5.19 10.80
N ALA A 81 13.15 -5.18 12.12
CA ALA A 81 13.54 -6.30 12.96
C ALA A 81 13.02 -7.59 12.31
N GLU A 82 13.84 -8.65 12.34
CA GLU A 82 13.44 -9.94 11.79
C GLU A 82 12.06 -10.32 12.35
N PRO A 83 11.08 -10.66 11.47
CA PRO A 83 9.74 -11.00 11.92
C PRO A 83 9.81 -12.13 12.95
N THR A 84 9.37 -11.89 14.19
CA THR A 84 9.43 -12.89 15.26
C THR A 84 8.40 -14.01 15.04
N ASP A 85 7.30 -13.71 14.35
CA ASP A 85 6.24 -14.68 14.07
C ASP A 85 6.57 -15.57 12.87
N PHE A 86 6.57 -16.88 13.08
CA PHE A 86 6.88 -17.88 12.05
C PHE A 86 6.00 -17.73 10.80
N CYS A 87 4.71 -17.41 10.94
CA CYS A 87 3.80 -17.23 9.81
C CYS A 87 4.17 -16.05 8.90
N LEU A 88 4.89 -15.06 9.42
CA LEU A 88 5.28 -13.84 8.70
C LEU A 88 6.67 -13.93 8.06
N MET A 89 7.46 -14.96 8.41
CA MET A 89 8.81 -15.18 7.90
C MET A 89 8.81 -15.67 6.45
N LYS A 90 9.84 -15.28 5.68
CA LYS A 90 10.15 -15.85 4.37
C LYS A 90 10.66 -17.29 4.53
N GLN A 91 10.54 -18.10 3.47
CA GLN A 91 10.95 -19.50 3.53
C GLN A 91 12.42 -19.71 3.93
N ALA A 92 13.36 -18.91 3.38
CA ALA A 92 14.76 -18.98 3.77
C ALA A 92 15.01 -18.67 5.26
N GLN A 93 14.26 -17.72 5.83
CA GLN A 93 14.33 -17.39 7.27
C GLN A 93 13.81 -18.54 8.12
N LYS A 94 12.72 -19.20 7.70
CA LYS A 94 12.18 -20.40 8.38
C LYS A 94 13.19 -21.54 8.42
N HIS A 95 13.84 -21.84 7.29
CA HIS A 95 14.86 -22.88 7.22
C HIS A 95 16.01 -22.59 8.18
N ARG A 96 16.53 -21.36 8.18
CA ARG A 96 17.58 -20.94 9.11
C ARG A 96 17.16 -21.09 10.58
N LEU A 97 15.97 -20.65 10.95
CA LEU A 97 15.46 -20.79 12.32
C LEU A 97 15.41 -22.27 12.75
N LEU A 98 14.93 -23.15 11.87
CA LEU A 98 14.87 -24.58 12.14
C LEU A 98 16.27 -25.19 12.31
N GLU A 99 17.24 -24.82 11.47
CA GLU A 99 18.63 -25.26 11.60
C GLU A 99 19.24 -24.83 12.95
N GLU A 100 18.98 -23.59 13.37
CA GLU A 100 19.43 -23.08 14.66
C GLU A 100 18.79 -23.83 15.84
N GLU A 101 17.49 -24.15 15.77
CA GLU A 101 16.82 -24.98 16.79
C GLU A 101 17.38 -26.40 16.81
N VAL A 102 17.56 -27.01 15.64
CA VAL A 102 18.14 -28.36 15.54
C VAL A 102 19.53 -28.39 16.18
N ALA A 103 20.36 -27.38 15.94
CA ALA A 103 21.67 -27.26 16.59
C ALA A 103 21.55 -27.18 18.12
N ARG A 104 20.67 -26.31 18.64
CA ARG A 104 20.40 -26.20 20.09
C ARG A 104 19.97 -27.53 20.70
N PHE A 105 19.06 -28.26 20.05
CA PHE A 105 18.62 -29.57 20.53
C PHE A 105 19.73 -30.62 20.52
N HIS A 106 20.59 -30.62 19.50
CA HIS A 106 21.73 -31.53 19.44
C HIS A 106 22.70 -31.30 20.60
N GLU A 107 22.93 -30.04 20.99
CA GLU A 107 23.77 -29.71 22.15
C GLU A 107 23.19 -30.30 23.45
N VAL A 108 21.87 -30.16 23.65
CA VAL A 108 21.17 -30.72 24.83
C VAL A 108 21.26 -32.24 24.85
N ILE A 109 21.00 -32.92 23.73
CA ILE A 109 21.03 -34.39 23.63
C ILE A 109 22.45 -34.95 23.80
N THR A 110 23.46 -34.18 23.40
CA THR A 110 24.87 -34.56 23.53
C THR A 110 25.36 -34.34 24.97
N ASN A 111 24.68 -33.50 25.75
CA ASN A 111 25.07 -33.23 27.13
C ASN A 111 24.94 -34.49 28.02
N PRO A 112 26.04 -34.96 28.64
CA PRO A 112 26.02 -36.18 29.44
C PRO A 112 25.12 -36.09 30.68
N ARG A 113 24.93 -34.88 31.24
CA ARG A 113 24.02 -34.68 32.39
C ARG A 113 22.56 -34.88 31.98
N TYR A 114 22.19 -34.36 30.81
CA TYR A 114 20.85 -34.54 30.26
C TYR A 114 20.60 -36.02 29.89
N ARG A 115 21.61 -36.72 29.35
CA ARG A 115 21.52 -38.18 29.10
C ARG A 115 21.40 -39.00 30.37
N ALA A 116 22.09 -38.62 31.45
CA ALA A 116 22.06 -39.35 32.70
C ALA A 116 20.71 -39.23 33.42
N ASN A 117 20.14 -38.02 33.48
CA ASN A 117 18.79 -37.82 34.00
C ASN A 117 18.15 -36.52 33.43
N PRO A 118 17.22 -36.64 32.47
CA PRO A 118 16.62 -35.46 31.83
C PRO A 118 15.73 -34.66 32.79
N LEU A 119 15.07 -35.31 33.76
CA LEU A 119 14.20 -34.63 34.73
C LEU A 119 14.96 -33.69 35.67
N MET A 120 16.26 -33.92 35.85
CA MET A 120 17.11 -33.08 36.71
C MET A 120 17.78 -31.93 35.95
N ALA A 121 17.67 -31.89 34.62
CA ALA A 121 18.34 -30.92 33.76
C ALA A 121 17.40 -29.83 33.22
N ILE A 122 16.10 -29.89 33.58
CA ILE A 122 15.04 -28.96 33.20
C ILE A 122 14.84 -27.93 34.33
#